data_AF-A0A972VDL3-F1
#
_entry.id   AF-A0A972VDL3-F1
#
_cell.length_a   1.000
_cell.length_b   1.000
_cell.length_c   1.000
_cell.angle_alpha   90.00
_cell.angle_beta   90.00
_cell.angle_gamma   90.00
#
_symmetry.space_group_name_H-M   'P 1'
#
loop_
_entity.id
_entity.type
_entity.pdbx_description
1 polymer ?
#
loop_
_entity_poly.entity_id
_entity_poly.type
_entity_poly.pdbx_seq_one_letter_code
_entity_poly.pdbx_strand_id
1 'polypeptide(L)'
;MPADAEALYETTVFAANNDPLEMRSIQRSGPSRIRQVQKARQMFLDQEMIATRGIWDRFLFDDDPDTVYNFDKGFGIETERVIRLDLGRATRVDTLVYVLPAEEADVNRRANSGVTRLVREDHWVEVSSDLKTWQRASFVQLTRDVQINIGSDQSIRYIRTNFIPPRAVEILGQAGGKTLDRTAWRCSFFFRPYDEQPAIKAWSHVFTLNEASAGAYLCVALEGMHGKEGGYAALRVGDKIIGAPTRATSYPSNVWEYPVPRRDSHYTYFIPVTQDMVGQRIEAIVLGMDPEHLNFKPEVWLTAYAPPFASQELVLGVE
;
A
#
# COMPACT_ATOMS: atom_id res chain seq x y z
N MET A 1 11.71 11.64 -18.90
CA MET A 1 10.88 11.18 -17.77
C MET A 1 9.47 10.93 -18.28
N PRO A 2 8.77 9.84 -17.92
CA PRO A 2 7.37 9.69 -18.26
C PRO A 2 6.51 10.78 -17.61
N ALA A 3 5.52 11.30 -18.33
CA ALA A 3 4.65 12.39 -17.85
C ALA A 3 3.79 11.97 -16.63
N ASP A 4 3.53 10.68 -16.49
CA ASP A 4 2.77 10.02 -15.43
C ASP A 4 3.68 9.39 -14.36
N ALA A 5 4.92 9.88 -14.19
CA ALA A 5 5.88 9.31 -13.23
C ALA A 5 5.36 9.29 -11.78
N GLU A 6 4.60 10.30 -11.36
CA GLU A 6 3.92 10.31 -10.07
C GLU A 6 2.91 9.16 -9.96
N ALA A 7 2.09 8.93 -10.99
CA ALA A 7 1.10 7.86 -10.98
C ALA A 7 1.76 6.46 -10.92
N LEU A 8 2.90 6.26 -11.60
CA LEU A 8 3.70 5.03 -11.52
C LEU A 8 4.23 4.79 -10.10
N TYR A 9 4.75 5.84 -9.46
CA TYR A 9 5.21 5.79 -8.06
C TYR A 9 4.04 5.48 -7.12
N GLU A 10 2.98 6.28 -7.18
CA GLU A 10 1.81 6.13 -6.30
C GLU A 10 1.18 4.75 -6.46
N THR A 11 1.06 4.22 -7.68
CA THR A 11 0.51 2.88 -7.90
C THR A 11 1.31 1.80 -7.17
N THR A 12 2.63 1.93 -7.13
CA THR A 12 3.51 0.99 -6.40
C THR A 12 3.36 1.13 -4.90
N VAL A 13 3.27 2.37 -4.43
CA VAL A 13 3.16 2.69 -3.00
C VAL A 13 1.78 2.28 -2.44
N PHE A 14 0.69 2.52 -3.17
CA PHE A 14 -0.66 2.04 -2.79
C PHE A 14 -0.76 0.51 -2.83
N ALA A 15 -0.06 -0.15 -3.76
CA ALA A 15 -0.07 -1.61 -3.85
C ALA A 15 0.73 -2.27 -2.71
N ALA A 16 1.75 -1.59 -2.20
CA ALA A 16 2.70 -2.12 -1.23
C ALA A 16 1.98 -2.71 0.00
N ASN A 17 2.40 -3.92 0.40
CA ASN A 17 1.95 -4.52 1.63
C ASN A 17 2.92 -4.17 2.78
N ASN A 18 2.48 -3.27 3.65
CA ASN A 18 3.23 -2.79 4.82
C ASN A 18 2.76 -3.41 6.15
N ASP A 19 1.90 -4.43 6.09
CA ASP A 19 1.49 -5.20 7.26
C ASP A 19 2.69 -5.82 7.97
N PRO A 20 2.52 -6.20 9.26
CA PRO A 20 3.53 -6.96 9.97
C PRO A 20 4.02 -8.17 9.17
N LEU A 21 5.33 -8.40 9.20
CA LEU A 21 5.98 -9.46 8.42
C LEU A 21 5.40 -10.83 8.73
N GLU A 22 4.96 -11.04 9.97
CA GLU A 22 4.28 -12.24 10.46
C GLU A 22 2.95 -12.46 9.73
N MET A 23 2.12 -11.41 9.62
CA MET A 23 0.85 -11.45 8.89
C MET A 23 1.06 -11.71 7.41
N ARG A 24 2.03 -11.02 6.81
CA ARG A 24 2.42 -11.21 5.42
C ARG A 24 2.94 -12.63 5.16
N SER A 25 3.68 -13.20 6.11
CA SER A 25 4.19 -14.57 5.99
C SER A 25 3.07 -15.60 6.08
N ILE A 26 2.10 -15.40 6.97
CA ILE A 26 0.90 -16.25 7.05
C ILE A 26 0.13 -16.17 5.72
N GLN A 27 -0.17 -14.97 5.22
CA GLN A 27 -0.87 -14.74 3.95
C GLN A 27 -0.15 -15.41 2.77
N ARG A 28 1.16 -15.17 2.60
CA ARG A 28 1.96 -15.76 1.52
C ARG A 28 2.02 -17.28 1.57
N SER A 29 2.10 -17.86 2.77
CA SER A 29 2.18 -19.32 2.93
C SER A 29 0.86 -20.03 2.62
N GLY A 30 -0.26 -19.30 2.56
CA GLY A 30 -1.58 -19.84 2.32
C GLY A 30 -2.06 -20.81 3.42
N PRO A 31 -3.24 -21.44 3.23
CA PRO A 31 -3.76 -22.41 4.17
C PRO A 31 -2.90 -23.68 4.21
N SER A 32 -2.63 -24.20 5.41
CA SER A 32 -2.02 -25.50 5.62
C SER A 32 -3.07 -26.60 5.79
N ARG A 33 -2.81 -27.77 5.22
CA ARG A 33 -3.59 -29.01 5.48
C ARG A 33 -3.21 -29.68 6.80
N ILE A 34 -2.13 -29.23 7.46
CA ILE A 34 -1.65 -29.77 8.72
C ILE A 34 -2.37 -29.07 9.87
N ARG A 35 -3.23 -29.80 10.59
CA ARG A 35 -4.06 -29.25 11.67
C ARG A 35 -3.25 -28.56 12.76
N GLN A 36 -2.09 -29.12 13.13
CA GLN A 36 -1.19 -28.57 14.14
C GLN A 36 -0.63 -27.20 13.72
N VAL A 37 -0.32 -27.04 12.43
CA VAL A 37 0.14 -25.75 11.87
C VAL A 37 -0.97 -24.71 11.96
N GLN A 38 -2.21 -25.07 11.62
CA GLN A 38 -3.35 -24.15 11.74
C GLN A 38 -3.62 -23.76 13.19
N LYS A 39 -3.57 -24.71 14.12
CA LYS A 39 -3.74 -24.42 15.56
C LYS A 39 -2.66 -23.49 16.08
N ALA A 40 -1.40 -23.71 15.69
CA ALA A 40 -0.29 -22.85 16.09
C ALA A 40 -0.44 -21.42 15.53
N ARG A 41 -0.87 -21.28 14.27
CA ARG A 41 -1.16 -19.97 13.67
C ARG A 41 -2.29 -19.25 14.40
N GLN A 42 -3.39 -19.95 14.67
CA GLN A 42 -4.52 -19.38 15.40
C GLN A 42 -4.10 -18.92 16.80
N MET A 43 -3.35 -19.74 17.54
CA MET A 43 -2.80 -19.36 18.84
C MET A 43 -1.85 -18.15 18.79
N PHE A 44 -1.17 -17.93 17.66
CA PHE A 44 -0.37 -16.71 17.46
C PHE A 44 -1.26 -15.48 17.23
N LEU A 45 -2.29 -15.62 16.40
CA LEU A 45 -3.22 -14.53 16.06
C LEU A 45 -4.14 -14.14 17.23
N ASP A 46 -4.48 -15.08 18.10
CA ASP A 46 -5.38 -14.87 19.26
C ASP A 46 -4.67 -14.21 20.46
N GLN A 47 -3.38 -13.89 20.36
CA GLN A 47 -2.67 -13.22 21.45
C GLN A 47 -3.18 -11.79 21.61
N GLU A 48 -3.55 -11.40 22.83
CA GLU A 48 -3.97 -10.03 23.20
C GLU A 48 -2.94 -8.96 22.77
N MET A 49 -1.66 -9.33 22.73
CA MET A 49 -0.58 -8.45 22.28
C MET A 49 -0.77 -8.00 20.81
N ILE A 50 -1.45 -8.78 19.97
CA ILE A 50 -1.68 -8.46 18.55
C ILE A 50 -2.57 -7.22 18.46
N ALA A 51 -3.70 -7.23 19.17
CA ALA A 51 -4.59 -6.09 19.31
C ALA A 51 -3.92 -4.92 20.06
N THR A 52 -3.31 -5.19 21.22
CA THR A 52 -2.65 -4.16 22.05
C THR A 52 -1.54 -3.42 21.30
N ARG A 53 -0.86 -4.09 20.36
CA ARG A 53 0.16 -3.43 19.55
C ARG A 53 -0.45 -2.48 18.53
N GLY A 54 -1.58 -2.84 17.92
CA GLY A 54 -2.28 -1.97 16.99
C GLY A 54 -1.51 -1.72 15.70
N ILE A 55 -0.82 -2.73 15.16
CA ILE A 55 0.10 -2.57 14.02
C ILE A 55 -0.39 -3.21 12.72
N TRP A 56 -1.57 -3.83 12.73
CA TRP A 56 -2.17 -4.46 11.56
C TRP A 56 -3.30 -3.59 11.00
N ASP A 57 -3.20 -3.18 9.74
CA ASP A 57 -4.10 -2.20 9.11
C ASP A 57 -5.57 -2.61 9.16
N ARG A 58 -5.84 -3.91 9.22
CA ARG A 58 -7.17 -4.51 9.38
C ARG A 58 -7.97 -3.92 10.54
N PHE A 59 -7.31 -3.53 11.64
CA PHE A 59 -8.00 -2.90 12.77
C PHE A 59 -8.67 -1.57 12.41
N LEU A 60 -8.30 -0.93 11.30
CA LEU A 60 -8.99 0.26 10.80
C LEU A 60 -10.36 -0.04 10.16
N PHE A 61 -10.69 -1.32 9.95
CA PHE A 61 -11.78 -1.77 9.10
C PHE A 61 -12.52 -3.02 9.62
N ASP A 62 -12.42 -3.36 10.91
CA ASP A 62 -12.96 -4.62 11.46
C ASP A 62 -14.29 -4.50 12.22
N ASP A 63 -14.83 -3.28 12.30
CA ASP A 63 -16.06 -2.94 13.04
C ASP A 63 -15.95 -3.26 14.55
N ASP A 64 -14.74 -3.33 15.09
CA ASP A 64 -14.47 -3.64 16.50
C ASP A 64 -13.98 -2.40 17.26
N PRO A 65 -14.80 -1.80 18.13
CA PRO A 65 -14.41 -0.60 18.88
C PRO A 65 -13.30 -0.84 19.91
N ASP A 66 -12.98 -2.10 20.20
CA ASP A 66 -11.92 -2.48 21.15
C ASP A 66 -10.55 -2.68 20.47
N THR A 67 -10.49 -2.65 19.13
CA THR A 67 -9.23 -2.63 18.40
C THR A 67 -8.79 -1.20 18.08
N VAL A 68 -7.49 -1.01 17.85
CA VAL A 68 -6.94 0.29 17.51
C VAL A 68 -5.74 0.12 16.62
N TYR A 69 -5.64 0.92 15.57
CA TYR A 69 -4.40 1.09 14.82
C TYR A 69 -3.56 2.22 15.40
N ASN A 70 -2.27 2.00 15.52
CA ASN A 70 -1.31 2.93 16.11
C ASN A 70 -0.31 3.40 15.06
N PHE A 71 -0.50 4.62 14.58
CA PHE A 71 0.37 5.25 13.58
C PHE A 71 1.67 5.82 14.18
N ASP A 72 1.72 6.05 15.50
CA ASP A 72 2.98 6.39 16.19
C ASP A 72 3.97 5.23 16.16
N LYS A 73 3.47 4.00 16.05
CA LYS A 73 4.31 2.83 15.77
C LYS A 73 4.70 2.84 14.31
N GLY A 74 5.99 3.13 14.10
CA GLY A 74 6.66 3.12 12.81
C GLY A 74 8.14 2.86 13.04
N PHE A 75 8.47 1.66 13.54
CA PHE A 75 9.81 1.37 14.05
C PHE A 75 10.87 1.64 12.97
N GLY A 76 11.75 2.61 13.22
CA GLY A 76 12.79 2.97 12.28
C GLY A 76 12.26 3.53 10.96
N ILE A 77 11.22 4.36 10.95
CA ILE A 77 10.91 5.23 9.82
C ILE A 77 11.54 6.60 10.09
N GLU A 78 12.34 7.10 9.14
CA GLU A 78 13.03 8.40 9.23
C GLU A 78 12.53 9.40 8.20
N THR A 79 11.57 9.00 7.37
CA THR A 79 11.05 9.82 6.29
C THR A 79 9.73 10.45 6.67
N GLU A 80 9.37 11.55 6.01
CA GLU A 80 7.99 12.03 6.03
C GLU A 80 7.04 10.92 5.55
N ARG A 81 5.84 10.94 6.10
CA ARG A 81 4.85 9.88 5.96
C ARG A 81 3.55 10.48 5.45
N VAL A 82 2.94 9.78 4.51
CA VAL A 82 1.61 10.11 3.98
C VAL A 82 0.73 8.88 4.08
N ILE A 83 -0.43 9.03 4.71
CA ILE A 83 -1.47 8.01 4.68
C ILE A 83 -2.00 7.92 3.26
N ARG A 84 -2.14 6.68 2.80
CA ARG A 84 -2.70 6.28 1.51
C ARG A 84 -3.75 5.23 1.76
N LEU A 85 -4.99 5.54 1.38
CA LEU A 85 -6.14 4.66 1.51
C LEU A 85 -6.64 4.26 0.11
N ASP A 86 -6.57 2.97 -0.20
CA ASP A 86 -7.19 2.38 -1.40
C ASP A 86 -8.54 1.79 -0.98
N LEU A 87 -9.63 2.26 -1.60
CA LEU A 87 -10.99 1.76 -1.38
C LEU A 87 -11.27 0.43 -2.10
N GLY A 88 -10.29 -0.10 -2.83
CA GLY A 88 -10.36 -1.33 -3.62
C GLY A 88 -11.04 -1.16 -4.99
N ARG A 89 -11.98 -0.22 -5.10
CA ARG A 89 -12.64 0.15 -6.36
C ARG A 89 -13.11 1.60 -6.33
N ALA A 90 -13.36 2.16 -7.52
CA ALA A 90 -14.00 3.46 -7.64
C ALA A 90 -15.39 3.42 -6.98
N THR A 91 -15.58 4.26 -5.96
CA THR A 91 -16.73 4.28 -5.07
C THR A 91 -17.15 5.72 -4.84
N ARG A 92 -18.46 6.00 -4.86
CA ARG A 92 -18.98 7.30 -4.44
C ARG A 92 -18.84 7.40 -2.92
N VAL A 93 -18.19 8.47 -2.45
CA VAL A 93 -17.95 8.73 -1.03
C VAL A 93 -18.24 10.21 -0.79
N ASP A 94 -19.12 10.51 0.16
CA ASP A 94 -19.40 11.89 0.56
C ASP A 94 -18.45 12.32 1.69
N THR A 95 -18.21 11.42 2.64
CA THR A 95 -17.31 11.66 3.78
C THR A 95 -16.52 10.43 4.19
N LEU A 96 -15.31 10.65 4.70
CA LEU A 96 -14.55 9.69 5.49
C LEU A 96 -14.37 10.20 6.91
N VAL A 97 -14.32 9.31 7.89
CA VAL A 97 -14.16 9.67 9.31
C VAL A 97 -13.07 8.81 9.94
N TYR A 98 -12.02 9.43 10.45
CA TYR A 98 -11.09 8.82 11.39
C TYR A 98 -11.72 8.82 12.77
N VAL A 99 -12.15 7.65 13.23
CA VAL A 99 -12.68 7.46 14.58
C VAL A 99 -11.51 7.37 15.54
N LEU A 100 -11.42 8.30 16.49
CA LEU A 100 -10.30 8.36 17.44
C LEU A 100 -10.64 7.64 18.76
N PRO A 101 -9.65 7.04 19.45
CA PRO A 101 -9.87 6.43 20.76
C PRO A 101 -10.47 7.42 21.77
N ALA A 102 -11.36 6.93 22.65
CA ALA A 102 -12.07 7.79 23.62
C ALA A 102 -11.13 8.62 24.51
N GLU A 103 -9.97 8.07 24.89
CA GLU A 103 -8.97 8.77 25.70
C GLU A 103 -8.32 9.94 24.95
N GLU A 104 -8.07 9.78 23.65
CA GLU A 104 -7.55 10.86 22.79
C GLU A 104 -8.61 11.92 22.54
N ALA A 105 -9.85 11.48 22.35
CA ALA A 105 -11.00 12.36 22.30
C ALA A 105 -11.20 13.18 23.58
N ASP A 106 -10.91 12.60 24.75
CA ASP A 106 -11.04 13.25 26.04
C ASP A 106 -9.87 14.18 26.36
N VAL A 107 -8.65 13.92 25.85
CA VAL A 107 -7.56 14.92 25.85
C VAL A 107 -7.98 16.13 25.00
N ASN A 108 -8.60 15.91 23.85
CA ASN A 108 -9.15 16.98 23.01
C ASN A 108 -10.27 17.77 23.74
N ARG A 109 -11.03 17.11 24.62
CA ARG A 109 -12.14 17.71 25.39
C ARG A 109 -11.68 18.43 26.67
N ARG A 110 -10.62 17.96 27.35
CA ARG A 110 -10.11 18.55 28.61
C ARG A 110 -9.32 19.85 28.38
N ALA A 111 -8.95 20.16 27.15
CA ALA A 111 -8.43 21.45 26.75
C ALA A 111 -9.53 22.53 26.62
N ASN A 112 -10.38 22.66 27.65
CA ASN A 112 -11.35 23.77 27.81
C ASN A 112 -10.67 25.12 28.13
N SER A 113 -9.47 25.33 27.59
CA SER A 113 -8.76 26.60 27.45
C SER A 113 -8.20 26.82 26.03
N GLY A 114 -8.49 25.92 25.08
CA GLY A 114 -8.03 26.00 23.70
C GLY A 114 -8.04 24.61 23.08
N VAL A 115 -8.97 24.34 22.17
CA VAL A 115 -9.08 23.06 21.44
C VAL A 115 -7.71 22.70 20.87
N THR A 116 -7.13 21.56 21.27
CA THR A 116 -5.96 21.01 20.58
C THR A 116 -6.39 20.65 19.17
N ARG A 117 -6.11 21.55 18.23
CA ARG A 117 -6.41 21.36 16.82
C ARG A 117 -5.46 20.30 16.28
N LEU A 118 -5.97 19.09 16.04
CA LEU A 118 -5.21 17.98 15.46
C LEU A 118 -4.91 18.27 13.99
N VAL A 119 -5.89 18.85 13.28
CA VAL A 119 -5.73 19.23 11.87
C VAL A 119 -5.19 20.64 11.77
N ARG A 120 -3.88 20.74 11.47
CA ARG A 120 -3.20 22.02 11.25
C ARG A 120 -3.40 22.55 9.82
N GLU A 121 -2.97 23.78 9.58
CA GLU A 121 -3.15 24.47 8.29
C GLU A 121 -2.25 23.91 7.17
N ASP A 122 -1.12 23.31 7.54
CA ASP A 122 -0.21 22.59 6.65
C ASP A 122 -0.70 21.18 6.28
N HIS A 123 -1.76 20.70 6.95
CA HIS A 123 -2.36 19.42 6.60
C HIS A 123 -3.23 19.53 5.36
N TRP A 124 -3.11 18.52 4.51
CA TRP A 124 -3.79 18.45 3.25
C TRP A 124 -4.31 17.04 2.97
N VAL A 125 -5.37 16.95 2.17
CA VAL A 125 -5.94 15.70 1.71
C VAL A 125 -6.33 15.81 0.24
N GLU A 126 -6.05 14.75 -0.50
CA GLU A 126 -6.37 14.63 -1.92
C GLU A 126 -7.05 13.29 -2.20
N VAL A 127 -7.95 13.32 -3.19
CA VAL A 127 -8.67 12.14 -3.66
C VAL A 127 -8.48 11.97 -5.16
N SER A 128 -8.48 10.73 -5.62
CA SER A 128 -8.32 10.38 -7.03
C SER A 128 -9.10 9.11 -7.38
N SER A 129 -9.54 9.02 -8.63
CA SER A 129 -10.10 7.79 -9.21
C SER A 129 -9.06 6.95 -9.95
N ASP A 130 -7.93 7.55 -10.35
CA ASP A 130 -7.00 7.00 -11.35
C ASP A 130 -5.50 7.17 -11.02
N LEU A 131 -5.16 7.80 -9.88
CA LEU A 131 -3.80 8.18 -9.45
C LEU A 131 -3.09 9.22 -10.34
N LYS A 132 -3.77 9.71 -11.38
CA LYS A 132 -3.23 10.71 -12.32
C LYS A 132 -3.80 12.09 -12.02
N THR A 133 -5.09 12.15 -11.70
CA THR A 133 -5.79 13.38 -11.39
C THR A 133 -6.15 13.42 -9.92
N TRP A 134 -5.60 14.39 -9.20
CA TRP A 134 -5.85 14.59 -7.78
C TRP A 134 -6.74 15.81 -7.54
N GLN A 135 -7.74 15.65 -6.68
CA GLN A 135 -8.65 16.72 -6.28
C GLN A 135 -8.48 16.97 -4.79
N ARG A 136 -8.39 18.25 -4.38
CA ARG A 136 -8.33 18.62 -2.97
C ARG A 136 -9.66 18.32 -2.29
N ALA A 137 -9.59 17.61 -1.17
CA ALA A 137 -10.68 17.50 -0.22
C ALA A 137 -10.40 18.39 0.99
N SER A 138 -11.33 18.45 1.94
CA SER A 138 -11.17 19.30 3.13
C SER A 138 -11.39 18.51 4.40
N PHE A 139 -10.58 18.80 5.42
CA PHE A 139 -10.81 18.31 6.76
C PHE A 139 -11.87 19.12 7.51
N VAL A 140 -12.59 18.44 8.39
CA VAL A 140 -13.42 19.01 9.43
C VAL A 140 -13.06 18.32 10.73
N GLN A 141 -12.55 19.08 11.69
CA GLN A 141 -12.35 18.54 13.04
C GLN A 141 -13.69 18.56 13.78
N LEU A 142 -14.18 17.38 14.13
CA LEU A 142 -15.35 17.20 14.97
C LEU A 142 -14.94 17.25 16.45
N THR A 143 -15.92 17.19 17.35
CA THR A 143 -15.67 17.22 18.81
C THR A 143 -14.74 16.09 19.27
N ARG A 144 -14.79 14.94 18.60
CA ARG A 144 -14.04 13.72 18.96
C ARG A 144 -13.19 13.19 17.80
N ASP A 145 -13.72 13.25 16.57
CA ASP A 145 -13.16 12.59 15.40
C ASP A 145 -12.64 13.60 14.36
N VAL A 146 -11.94 13.10 13.34
CA VAL A 146 -11.53 13.90 12.18
C VAL A 146 -12.26 13.41 10.94
N GLN A 147 -13.03 14.29 10.33
CA GLN A 147 -13.78 14.02 9.11
C GLN A 147 -13.05 14.60 7.89
N ILE A 148 -13.09 13.89 6.77
CA ILE A 148 -12.73 14.37 5.45
C ILE A 148 -14.02 14.51 4.65
N ASN A 149 -14.31 15.72 4.18
CA ASN A 149 -15.40 15.98 3.23
C ASN A 149 -14.88 15.79 1.83
N ILE A 150 -15.47 14.82 1.13
CA ILE A 150 -15.17 14.51 -0.26
C ILE A 150 -16.24 15.23 -1.08
N GLY A 151 -15.96 16.48 -1.46
CA GLY A 151 -16.85 17.33 -2.25
C GLY A 151 -16.94 16.93 -3.73
N SER A 152 -16.78 15.64 -4.04
CA SER A 152 -16.72 15.11 -5.40
C SER A 152 -18.04 14.44 -5.75
N ASP A 153 -18.69 14.91 -6.83
CA ASP A 153 -19.80 14.19 -7.48
C ASP A 153 -19.34 12.90 -8.18
N GLN A 154 -18.01 12.72 -8.33
CA GLN A 154 -17.40 11.57 -8.98
C GLN A 154 -16.99 10.49 -7.97
N SER A 155 -17.07 9.24 -8.39
CA SER A 155 -16.51 8.11 -7.65
C SER A 155 -14.99 8.22 -7.55
N ILE A 156 -14.45 8.02 -6.36
CA ILE A 156 -13.01 8.01 -6.07
C ILE A 156 -12.57 6.60 -5.68
N ARG A 157 -11.27 6.32 -5.78
CA ARG A 157 -10.69 5.06 -5.28
C ARG A 157 -9.57 5.28 -4.28
N TYR A 158 -8.81 6.36 -4.46
CA TYR A 158 -7.58 6.61 -3.72
C TYR A 158 -7.72 7.89 -2.93
N ILE A 159 -7.22 7.87 -1.71
CA ILE A 159 -7.09 9.04 -0.84
C ILE A 159 -5.66 9.10 -0.36
N ARG A 160 -5.05 10.28 -0.35
CA ARG A 160 -3.76 10.52 0.30
C ARG A 160 -3.76 11.79 1.14
N THR A 161 -3.04 11.77 2.25
CA THR A 161 -2.98 12.87 3.21
C THR A 161 -1.70 12.85 4.05
N ASN A 162 -1.12 14.02 4.33
CA ASN A 162 -0.03 14.17 5.30
C ASN A 162 -0.53 14.29 6.77
N PHE A 163 -1.84 14.41 7.00
CA PHE A 163 -2.41 14.24 8.34
C PHE A 163 -2.36 12.77 8.75
N ILE A 164 -1.71 12.49 9.87
CA ILE A 164 -1.61 11.17 10.49
C ILE A 164 -2.10 11.32 11.94
N PRO A 165 -3.26 10.72 12.31
CA PRO A 165 -3.66 10.69 13.71
C PRO A 165 -2.72 9.78 14.50
N PRO A 166 -2.45 10.02 15.80
CA PRO A 166 -1.61 9.13 16.61
C PRO A 166 -2.13 7.69 16.62
N ARG A 167 -3.44 7.54 16.82
CA ARG A 167 -4.17 6.29 16.76
C ARG A 167 -5.52 6.49 16.08
N ALA A 168 -6.09 5.41 15.55
CA ALA A 168 -7.47 5.38 15.06
C ALA A 168 -8.09 4.02 15.38
N VAL A 169 -9.35 4.05 15.82
CA VAL A 169 -10.18 2.86 16.04
C VAL A 169 -10.70 2.38 14.70
N GLU A 170 -11.24 3.27 13.87
CA GLU A 170 -11.81 2.91 12.56
C GLU A 170 -11.56 4.04 11.55
N ILE A 171 -11.57 3.68 10.26
CA ILE A 171 -11.80 4.63 9.16
C ILE A 171 -13.13 4.29 8.51
N LEU A 172 -14.15 5.09 8.79
CA LEU A 172 -15.49 4.91 8.24
C LEU A 172 -15.65 5.72 6.96
N GLY A 173 -16.48 5.22 6.04
CA GLY A 173 -16.93 5.99 4.88
C GLY A 173 -18.44 6.06 4.81
N GLN A 174 -18.96 7.18 4.35
CA GLN A 174 -20.40 7.37 4.14
C GLN A 174 -20.70 7.89 2.74
N ALA A 175 -21.80 7.40 2.17
CA ALA A 175 -22.39 7.93 0.94
C ALA A 175 -23.91 7.87 1.00
N GLY A 176 -24.59 8.96 0.68
CA GLY A 176 -26.04 9.08 0.72
C GLY A 176 -26.65 8.73 2.09
N GLY A 177 -25.94 9.07 3.17
CA GLY A 177 -26.34 8.77 4.55
C GLY A 177 -26.18 7.30 4.97
N LYS A 178 -25.47 6.47 4.19
CA LYS A 178 -25.19 5.06 4.52
C LYS A 178 -23.70 4.82 4.70
N THR A 179 -23.34 3.97 5.65
CA THR A 179 -21.97 3.47 5.81
C THR A 179 -21.59 2.58 4.62
N LEU A 180 -20.36 2.75 4.12
CA LEU A 180 -19.80 1.99 3.02
C LEU A 180 -19.25 0.64 3.51
N ASP A 181 -19.24 -0.34 2.61
CA ASP A 181 -18.50 -1.60 2.80
C ASP A 181 -17.00 -1.34 2.64
N ARG A 182 -16.22 -1.81 3.62
CA ARG A 182 -14.79 -1.53 3.78
C ARG A 182 -13.93 -2.79 3.66
N THR A 183 -14.53 -3.93 3.31
CA THR A 183 -13.84 -5.23 3.22
C THR A 183 -12.68 -5.25 2.22
N ALA A 184 -12.71 -4.39 1.20
CA ALA A 184 -11.65 -4.26 0.20
C ALA A 184 -10.67 -3.10 0.48
N TRP A 185 -10.84 -2.37 1.59
CA TRP A 185 -10.05 -1.18 1.87
C TRP A 185 -8.68 -1.55 2.43
N ARG A 186 -7.66 -0.75 2.11
CA ARG A 186 -6.29 -0.95 2.57
C ARG A 186 -5.62 0.38 2.88
N CYS A 187 -4.79 0.40 3.92
CA CYS A 187 -4.08 1.60 4.36
C CYS A 187 -2.57 1.40 4.35
N SER A 188 -1.82 2.36 3.80
CA SER A 188 -0.36 2.44 3.91
C SER A 188 0.05 3.83 4.40
N PHE A 189 1.12 3.94 5.19
CA PHE A 189 1.60 5.23 5.72
C PHE A 189 3.13 5.32 5.86
N PHE A 190 3.88 4.43 5.20
CA PHE A 190 5.34 4.33 5.38
C PHE A 190 6.17 5.11 4.37
N PHE A 191 5.52 5.71 3.38
CA PHE A 191 6.19 6.27 2.22
C PHE A 191 5.97 7.77 2.12
N ARG A 192 7.01 8.43 1.62
CA ARG A 192 7.06 9.86 1.35
C ARG A 192 6.02 10.28 0.33
N PRO A 193 5.60 11.55 0.28
CA PRO A 193 4.94 12.07 -0.90
C PRO A 193 5.92 12.14 -2.08
N TYR A 194 5.40 12.12 -3.31
CA TYR A 194 6.22 12.10 -4.52
C TYR A 194 7.03 13.39 -4.74
N ASP A 195 6.48 14.53 -4.33
CA ASP A 195 7.08 15.86 -4.51
C ASP A 195 8.34 16.09 -3.65
N GLU A 196 8.48 15.39 -2.53
CA GLU A 196 9.70 15.42 -1.71
C GLU A 196 10.91 14.77 -2.38
N GLN A 197 10.69 13.75 -3.22
CA GLN A 197 11.76 13.02 -3.87
C GLN A 197 11.29 12.52 -5.25
N PRO A 198 11.07 13.42 -6.22
CA PRO A 198 10.49 13.03 -7.50
C PRO A 198 11.44 12.15 -8.31
N ALA A 199 10.89 11.44 -9.29
CA ALA A 199 11.71 10.67 -10.22
C ALA A 199 12.53 11.60 -11.11
N ILE A 200 13.83 11.32 -11.20
CA ILE A 200 14.81 12.11 -11.97
C ILE A 200 15.43 11.32 -13.12
N LYS A 201 15.37 9.97 -13.06
CA LYS A 201 15.69 9.09 -14.18
C LYS A 201 14.62 8.00 -14.35
N ALA A 202 14.45 7.51 -15.56
CA ALA A 202 13.60 6.36 -15.81
C ALA A 202 14.20 5.44 -16.88
N TRP A 203 13.90 4.16 -16.74
CA TRP A 203 14.19 3.11 -17.72
C TRP A 203 12.89 2.44 -18.09
N SER A 204 12.75 1.99 -19.32
CA SER A 204 11.62 1.15 -19.69
C SER A 204 11.99 0.05 -20.68
N HIS A 205 11.21 -1.01 -20.65
CA HIS A 205 11.30 -2.14 -21.57
C HIS A 205 9.90 -2.63 -21.93
N VAL A 206 9.67 -2.88 -23.22
CA VAL A 206 8.36 -3.30 -23.73
C VAL A 206 8.42 -4.75 -24.17
N PHE A 207 7.43 -5.53 -23.76
CA PHE A 207 7.30 -6.94 -24.12
C PHE A 207 5.82 -7.37 -24.09
N THR A 208 5.58 -8.64 -24.43
CA THR A 208 4.26 -9.27 -24.36
C THR A 208 4.39 -10.62 -23.68
N LEU A 209 3.40 -11.03 -22.90
CA LEU A 209 3.33 -12.37 -22.32
C LEU A 209 2.44 -13.26 -23.21
N ASN A 210 2.88 -14.50 -23.44
CA ASN A 210 2.12 -15.52 -24.17
C ASN A 210 1.31 -16.43 -23.23
N GLU A 211 1.66 -16.49 -21.95
CA GLU A 211 0.95 -17.26 -20.94
C GLU A 211 0.98 -16.58 -19.56
N ALA A 212 0.08 -17.02 -18.68
CA ALA A 212 0.01 -16.60 -17.29
C ALA A 212 -0.19 -17.82 -16.38
N SER A 213 0.89 -18.49 -16.02
CA SER A 213 0.83 -19.64 -15.11
C SER A 213 0.33 -19.20 -13.72
N ALA A 214 -0.45 -20.06 -13.05
CA ALA A 214 -0.95 -19.76 -11.72
C ALA A 214 0.20 -19.45 -10.74
N GLY A 215 0.10 -18.31 -10.05
CA GLY A 215 1.12 -17.86 -9.09
C GLY A 215 2.37 -17.23 -9.70
N ALA A 216 2.48 -17.17 -11.04
CA ALA A 216 3.62 -16.52 -11.69
C ALA A 216 3.68 -15.01 -11.38
N TYR A 217 4.89 -14.47 -11.37
CA TYR A 217 5.14 -13.04 -11.21
C TYR A 217 6.34 -12.59 -12.03
N LEU A 218 6.34 -11.30 -12.38
CA LEU A 218 7.49 -10.62 -12.93
C LEU A 218 8.38 -10.14 -11.79
N CYS A 219 9.69 -10.37 -11.93
CA CYS A 219 10.74 -9.85 -11.06
C CYS A 219 11.42 -8.69 -11.78
N VAL A 220 11.20 -7.46 -11.32
CA VAL A 220 11.94 -6.29 -11.80
C VAL A 220 13.08 -6.00 -10.84
N ALA A 221 14.27 -6.48 -11.18
CA ALA A 221 15.49 -6.35 -10.38
C ALA A 221 16.21 -5.03 -10.68
N LEU A 222 16.62 -4.30 -9.66
CA LEU A 222 17.36 -3.04 -9.72
C LEU A 222 18.81 -3.30 -9.32
N GLU A 223 19.59 -3.89 -10.22
CA GLU A 223 20.95 -4.34 -9.90
C GLU A 223 21.90 -3.16 -9.71
N GLY A 224 22.43 -3.02 -8.49
CA GLY A 224 23.31 -1.94 -8.07
C GLY A 224 22.71 -1.07 -6.97
N MET A 225 23.44 -0.01 -6.61
CA MET A 225 23.02 0.96 -5.61
C MET A 225 22.07 1.99 -6.24
N HIS A 226 20.94 2.24 -5.58
CA HIS A 226 19.90 3.16 -6.01
C HIS A 226 19.43 4.09 -4.87
N GLY A 227 20.09 4.07 -3.71
CA GLY A 227 19.66 4.82 -2.54
C GLY A 227 18.53 4.15 -1.77
N LYS A 228 18.34 4.53 -0.50
CA LYS A 228 17.23 4.03 0.33
C LYS A 228 15.91 4.59 -0.21
N GLU A 229 14.97 3.72 -0.56
CA GLU A 229 13.75 4.12 -1.28
C GLU A 229 14.01 4.98 -2.53
N GLY A 230 15.17 4.84 -3.18
CA GLY A 230 15.55 5.67 -4.32
C GLY A 230 15.26 5.05 -5.69
N GLY A 231 14.63 3.87 -5.74
CA GLY A 231 14.21 3.22 -6.97
C GLY A 231 12.84 2.57 -6.82
N TYR A 232 11.96 2.64 -7.83
CA TYR A 232 10.64 2.02 -7.85
C TYR A 232 10.31 1.42 -9.22
N ALA A 233 9.54 0.33 -9.25
CA ALA A 233 9.14 -0.33 -10.49
C ALA A 233 7.61 -0.53 -10.58
N ALA A 234 7.07 -0.31 -11.78
CA ALA A 234 5.67 -0.52 -12.13
C ALA A 234 5.55 -1.06 -13.56
N LEU A 235 4.38 -1.58 -13.92
CA LEU A 235 4.02 -1.94 -15.29
C LEU A 235 2.94 -1.01 -15.83
N ARG A 236 3.00 -0.70 -17.12
CA ARG A 236 1.81 -0.32 -17.89
C ARG A 236 1.32 -1.53 -18.68
N VAL A 237 0.03 -1.82 -18.56
CA VAL A 237 -0.65 -2.89 -19.30
C VAL A 237 -1.95 -2.32 -19.87
N GLY A 238 -1.96 -2.05 -21.17
CA GLY A 238 -3.03 -1.24 -21.78
C GLY A 238 -3.13 0.12 -21.10
N ASP A 239 -4.32 0.47 -20.61
CA ASP A 239 -4.58 1.74 -19.90
C ASP A 239 -4.31 1.67 -18.38
N LYS A 240 -3.98 0.49 -17.86
CA LYS A 240 -3.76 0.26 -16.43
C LYS A 240 -2.29 0.44 -16.07
N ILE A 241 -2.05 1.01 -14.89
CA ILE A 241 -0.75 0.96 -14.21
C ILE A 241 -0.86 -0.10 -13.11
N ILE A 242 0.17 -0.94 -12.98
CA ILE A 242 0.22 -2.04 -12.01
C ILE A 242 1.50 -1.90 -11.19
N GLY A 243 1.35 -1.85 -9.88
CA GLY A 243 2.44 -1.71 -8.92
C GLY A 243 2.87 -3.07 -8.37
N ALA A 244 4.00 -3.09 -7.65
CA ALA A 244 4.46 -4.32 -7.00
C ALA A 244 3.96 -4.40 -5.55
N PRO A 245 3.05 -5.33 -5.22
CA PRO A 245 2.58 -5.50 -3.85
C PRO A 245 3.68 -5.97 -2.89
N THR A 246 4.74 -6.59 -3.42
CA THR A 246 5.89 -7.04 -2.64
C THR A 246 7.20 -6.78 -3.39
N ARG A 247 8.30 -6.71 -2.64
CA ARG A 247 9.66 -6.64 -3.18
C ARG A 247 10.66 -7.28 -2.22
N ALA A 248 11.87 -7.52 -2.70
CA ALA A 248 13.06 -7.81 -1.90
C ALA A 248 14.04 -6.62 -2.04
N THR A 249 14.79 -6.20 -1.02
CA THR A 249 14.40 -6.36 0.38
C THR A 249 12.99 -5.81 0.61
N SER A 250 12.26 -6.38 1.58
CA SER A 250 10.88 -6.00 1.84
C SER A 250 10.71 -4.49 1.97
N TYR A 251 9.54 -3.98 1.58
CA TYR A 251 9.08 -2.65 1.98
C TYR A 251 9.20 -2.44 3.50
N PRO A 252 9.36 -1.19 3.95
CA PRO A 252 9.17 -0.83 5.34
C PRO A 252 7.81 -1.35 5.85
N SER A 253 7.76 -1.85 7.07
CA SER A 253 6.54 -2.42 7.64
C SER A 253 6.52 -2.24 9.14
N ASN A 254 5.34 -2.28 9.74
CA ASN A 254 5.22 -2.36 11.19
C ASN A 254 5.51 -3.78 11.66
N VAL A 255 6.74 -4.02 12.08
CA VAL A 255 7.22 -5.33 12.54
C VAL A 255 6.84 -5.62 13.99
N TRP A 256 6.85 -6.91 14.38
CA TRP A 256 6.65 -7.32 15.76
C TRP A 256 7.86 -7.01 16.66
N GLU A 257 9.08 -7.33 16.23
CA GLU A 257 10.28 -7.22 17.09
C GLU A 257 11.36 -6.30 16.53
N TYR A 258 11.75 -6.51 15.27
CA TYR A 258 12.92 -5.85 14.70
C TYR A 258 12.63 -5.34 13.29
N PRO A 259 13.00 -4.09 12.95
CA PRO A 259 12.63 -3.46 11.69
C PRO A 259 13.19 -4.22 10.50
N VAL A 260 12.52 -4.08 9.36
CA VAL A 260 13.06 -4.53 8.08
C VAL A 260 14.42 -3.85 7.86
N PRO A 261 15.50 -4.60 7.57
CA PRO A 261 16.79 -4.00 7.29
C PRO A 261 16.67 -3.02 6.13
N ARG A 262 17.06 -1.77 6.37
CA ARG A 262 17.09 -0.77 5.31
C ARG A 262 18.27 -1.04 4.38
N ARG A 263 17.99 -1.23 3.10
CA ARG A 263 18.99 -1.39 2.05
C ARG A 263 18.86 -0.23 1.07
N ASP A 264 19.95 0.08 0.39
CA ASP A 264 20.07 1.14 -0.63
C ASP A 264 20.42 0.56 -2.01
N SER A 265 20.33 -0.76 -2.17
CA SER A 265 20.78 -1.48 -3.36
C SER A 265 19.99 -2.77 -3.57
N HIS A 266 19.97 -3.24 -4.82
CA HIS A 266 19.47 -4.56 -5.24
C HIS A 266 18.01 -4.81 -4.85
N TYR A 267 17.14 -3.81 -5.03
CA TYR A 267 15.70 -4.06 -4.91
C TYR A 267 15.18 -4.92 -6.07
N THR A 268 14.33 -5.91 -5.78
CA THR A 268 13.60 -6.70 -6.77
C THR A 268 12.11 -6.61 -6.49
N TYR A 269 11.38 -5.98 -7.41
CA TYR A 269 9.94 -5.78 -7.34
C TYR A 269 9.21 -7.00 -7.90
N PHE A 270 8.23 -7.54 -7.18
CA PHE A 270 7.46 -8.70 -7.60
C PHE A 270 6.04 -8.28 -7.99
N ILE A 271 5.71 -8.40 -9.27
CA ILE A 271 4.43 -7.99 -9.84
C ILE A 271 3.69 -9.25 -10.33
N PRO A 272 2.55 -9.63 -9.73
CA PRO A 272 1.80 -10.82 -10.12
C PRO A 272 1.43 -10.77 -11.61
N VAL A 273 1.62 -11.90 -12.31
CA VAL A 273 1.16 -12.07 -13.68
C VAL A 273 -0.28 -12.55 -13.64
N THR A 274 -1.16 -11.82 -14.34
CA THR A 274 -2.59 -12.14 -14.41
C THR A 274 -2.99 -12.47 -15.86
N GLN A 275 -4.08 -13.22 -16.02
CA GLN A 275 -4.57 -13.63 -17.34
C GLN A 275 -4.90 -12.45 -18.25
N ASP A 276 -5.34 -11.32 -17.69
CA ASP A 276 -5.63 -10.10 -18.47
C ASP A 276 -4.37 -9.40 -19.02
N MET A 277 -3.17 -9.83 -18.63
CA MET A 277 -1.91 -9.35 -19.22
C MET A 277 -1.49 -10.10 -20.49
N VAL A 278 -2.03 -11.31 -20.71
CA VAL A 278 -1.61 -12.16 -21.84
C VAL A 278 -2.01 -11.52 -23.17
N GLY A 279 -1.05 -11.45 -24.09
CA GLY A 279 -1.21 -10.81 -25.40
C GLY A 279 -1.29 -9.28 -25.36
N GLN A 280 -1.33 -8.65 -24.17
CA GLN A 280 -1.29 -7.21 -24.05
C GLN A 280 0.14 -6.67 -24.25
N ARG A 281 0.23 -5.44 -24.74
CA ARG A 281 1.49 -4.68 -24.70
C ARG A 281 1.78 -4.32 -23.24
N ILE A 282 2.89 -4.82 -22.72
CA ILE A 282 3.37 -4.54 -21.37
C ILE A 282 4.61 -3.66 -21.47
N GLU A 283 4.64 -2.58 -20.71
CA GLU A 283 5.85 -1.78 -20.51
C GLU A 283 6.26 -1.85 -19.04
N ALA A 284 7.39 -2.47 -18.75
CA ALA A 284 8.02 -2.38 -17.43
C ALA A 284 8.76 -1.06 -17.34
N ILE A 285 8.48 -0.27 -16.31
CA ILE A 285 9.12 1.02 -16.06
C ILE A 285 9.77 1.01 -14.69
N VAL A 286 10.98 1.54 -14.63
CA VAL A 286 11.72 1.78 -13.41
C VAL A 286 12.00 3.26 -13.27
N LEU A 287 11.73 3.80 -12.10
CA LEU A 287 12.01 5.17 -11.69
C LEU A 287 13.23 5.19 -10.78
N GLY A 288 14.18 6.09 -11.05
CA GLY A 288 15.28 6.43 -10.16
C GLY A 288 15.03 7.82 -9.56
N MET A 289 15.14 7.91 -8.24
CA MET A 289 14.74 9.06 -7.42
C MET A 289 15.91 9.61 -6.57
N ASP A 290 17.03 8.89 -6.48
CA ASP A 290 18.23 9.34 -5.78
C ASP A 290 19.25 9.92 -6.77
N PRO A 291 19.57 11.24 -6.72
CA PRO A 291 20.48 11.89 -7.66
C PRO A 291 21.93 11.39 -7.58
N GLU A 292 22.35 10.84 -6.45
CA GLU A 292 23.71 10.31 -6.26
C GLU A 292 23.82 8.86 -6.78
N HIS A 293 22.69 8.15 -6.88
CA HIS A 293 22.66 6.71 -7.16
C HIS A 293 21.77 6.35 -8.36
N LEU A 294 22.12 6.88 -9.55
CA LEU A 294 21.39 6.63 -10.82
C LEU A 294 22.07 5.65 -11.78
N ASN A 295 23.21 5.10 -11.38
CA ASN A 295 24.02 4.20 -12.21
C ASN A 295 23.82 2.73 -11.82
N PHE A 296 22.57 2.30 -11.77
CA PHE A 296 22.17 0.91 -11.59
C PHE A 296 21.53 0.37 -12.88
N LYS A 297 21.41 -0.96 -12.97
CA LYS A 297 20.92 -1.67 -14.16
C LYS A 297 19.62 -2.42 -13.84
N PRO A 298 18.47 -1.91 -14.31
CA PRO A 298 17.23 -2.66 -14.20
C PRO A 298 17.18 -3.87 -15.14
N GLU A 299 16.61 -4.96 -14.66
CA GLU A 299 16.30 -6.16 -15.45
C GLU A 299 14.90 -6.66 -15.12
N VAL A 300 14.21 -7.25 -16.09
CA VAL A 300 12.90 -7.86 -15.88
C VAL A 300 12.99 -9.36 -16.21
N TRP A 301 12.55 -10.17 -15.26
CA TRP A 301 12.53 -11.63 -15.37
C TRP A 301 11.12 -12.13 -15.12
N LEU A 302 10.73 -13.21 -15.79
CA LEU A 302 9.50 -13.93 -15.50
C LEU A 302 9.85 -15.18 -14.69
N THR A 303 9.12 -15.45 -13.62
CA THR A 303 9.29 -16.73 -12.92
C THR A 303 8.79 -17.88 -13.78
N ALA A 304 9.65 -18.88 -14.00
CA ALA A 304 9.20 -20.16 -14.53
C ALA A 304 8.40 -20.89 -13.43
N TYR A 305 7.11 -21.17 -13.68
CA TYR A 305 6.25 -22.04 -12.88
C TYR A 305 6.38 -21.85 -11.36
N ALA A 306 5.87 -20.74 -10.83
CA ALA A 306 5.81 -20.57 -9.39
C ALA A 306 5.00 -21.72 -8.74
N PRO A 307 5.46 -22.29 -7.61
CA PRO A 307 4.73 -23.35 -6.93
C PRO A 307 3.27 -22.96 -6.62
N PRO A 308 2.33 -23.92 -6.72
CA PRO A 308 2.56 -25.34 -7.00
C PRO A 308 2.82 -25.62 -8.50
N PHE A 309 3.82 -26.46 -8.79
CA PHE A 309 4.10 -26.91 -10.15
C PHE A 309 2.88 -27.67 -10.70
N ALA A 310 2.25 -27.11 -11.73
CA ALA A 310 1.21 -27.79 -12.48
C ALA A 310 1.86 -28.73 -13.51
N SER A 311 1.32 -29.94 -13.65
CA SER A 311 1.72 -30.83 -14.76
C SER A 311 1.25 -30.22 -16.07
N GLN A 312 2.15 -30.12 -17.05
CA GLN A 312 1.81 -29.75 -18.42
C GLN A 312 2.13 -30.91 -19.37
N GLU A 313 1.30 -31.07 -20.39
CA GLU A 313 1.52 -32.02 -21.48
C GLU A 313 2.18 -31.28 -22.66
N LEU A 314 3.38 -31.72 -23.04
CA LEU A 314 4.08 -31.20 -24.21
C LEU A 314 3.48 -31.83 -25.48
N VAL A 315 2.71 -31.06 -26.23
CA VAL A 315 2.22 -31.49 -27.54
C VAL A 315 3.23 -31.06 -28.61
N LEU A 316 4.04 -32.01 -29.07
CA LEU A 316 4.90 -31.81 -30.23
C LEU A 316 4.05 -32.00 -31.50
N GLY A 317 3.81 -30.91 -32.23
CA GLY A 317 3.19 -30.98 -33.55
C GLY A 317 4.12 -31.71 -34.51
N VAL A 318 3.61 -32.76 -35.16
CA VAL A 318 4.25 -33.35 -36.33
C VAL A 318 3.74 -32.57 -37.53
N GLU A 319 4.62 -31.81 -38.20
CA GLU A 319 4.34 -31.25 -39.53
C GLU A 319 4.22 -32.36 -40.58
#